data_AF-A0A2S9GIF2-F1
#
_entry.id   AF-A0A2S9GIF2-F1
#
_cell.length_a   1.000
_cell.length_b   1.000
_cell.length_c   1.000
_cell.angle_alpha   90.00
_cell.angle_beta   90.00
_cell.angle_gamma   90.00
#
_symmetry.space_group_name_H-M   'P 1'
#
loop_
_entity.id
_entity.type
_entity.pdbx_description
1 polymer ?
#
loop_
_entity_poly.entity_id
_entity_poly.type
_entity_poly.pdbx_seq_one_letter_code
_entity_poly.pdbx_strand_id
1 'polypeptide(L)'
;GGTPFELGDQSTPIDREFYDFYRTARGNSPATSTQPTLSSNVRFMNFYPFEDIETISPRPMLFITGDQAHSREFSEQAYQLAAE
;
A
#
# COMPACT_ATOMS: atom_id res chain seq x y z
N GLY A 1 4.03 6.11 -10.97
CA GLY A 1 3.29 5.48 -9.86
C GLY A 1 2.95 4.06 -10.27
N GLY A 2 2.45 3.24 -9.34
CA GLY A 2 2.00 1.88 -9.67
C GLY A 2 3.10 0.87 -9.98
N THR A 3 2.69 -0.37 -10.21
CA THR A 3 3.58 -1.47 -10.63
C THR A 3 4.20 -1.21 -12.01
N PRO A 4 5.51 -1.46 -12.19
CA PRO A 4 6.17 -1.32 -13.48
C PRO A 4 5.58 -2.25 -14.55
N PHE A 5 5.71 -1.87 -15.82
CA PHE A 5 5.27 -2.70 -16.95
C PHE A 5 6.34 -3.67 -17.43
N GLU A 6 7.61 -3.39 -17.11
CA GLU A 6 8.77 -4.20 -17.46
C GLU A 6 9.76 -4.15 -16.30
N LEU A 7 10.56 -5.20 -16.15
CA LEU A 7 11.65 -5.26 -15.18
C LEU A 7 12.98 -5.02 -15.88
N GLY A 8 13.91 -4.37 -15.20
CA GLY A 8 15.28 -4.16 -15.67
C GLY A 8 16.30 -4.29 -14.55
N ASP A 9 17.55 -3.96 -14.85
CA ASP A 9 18.67 -4.08 -13.89
C ASP A 9 18.48 -3.16 -12.67
N GLN A 10 17.78 -2.04 -12.84
CA GLN A 10 17.51 -1.06 -11.78
C GLN A 10 16.22 -1.36 -10.98
N SER A 11 15.47 -2.41 -11.33
CA SER A 11 14.23 -2.74 -10.62
C SER A 11 14.54 -3.24 -9.20
N THR A 12 13.93 -2.57 -8.23
CA THR A 12 14.05 -2.89 -6.80
C THR A 12 13.38 -4.24 -6.47
N PRO A 13 13.63 -4.82 -5.29
CA PRO A 13 12.88 -6.00 -4.84
C PRO A 13 11.36 -5.79 -4.84
N ILE A 14 10.90 -4.59 -4.47
CA ILE A 14 9.46 -4.24 -4.44
C ILE A 14 8.89 -4.14 -5.86
N ASP A 15 9.63 -3.55 -6.80
CA ASP A 15 9.23 -3.53 -8.22
C ASP A 15 9.01 -4.95 -8.74
N ARG A 16 9.93 -5.88 -8.41
CA ARG A 16 9.88 -7.28 -8.83
C ARG A 16 8.73 -8.02 -8.16
N GLU A 17 8.49 -7.81 -6.87
CA GLU A 17 7.38 -8.43 -6.15
C GLU A 17 6.01 -7.97 -6.68
N PHE A 18 5.84 -6.66 -6.88
CA PHE A 18 4.60 -6.13 -7.44
C PHE A 18 4.41 -6.56 -8.89
N TYR A 19 5.48 -6.61 -9.69
CA TYR A 19 5.41 -7.13 -11.04
C TYR A 19 4.98 -8.60 -11.05
N ASP A 20 5.61 -9.44 -10.23
CA ASP A 20 5.28 -10.86 -10.13
C ASP A 20 3.80 -11.08 -9.83
N PHE A 21 3.21 -10.29 -8.93
CA PHE A 21 1.78 -10.39 -8.63
C PHE A 21 0.89 -9.83 -9.75
N TYR A 22 1.10 -8.57 -10.18
CA TYR A 22 0.15 -7.86 -11.05
C TYR A 22 0.40 -8.02 -12.56
N ARG A 23 1.49 -8.67 -12.98
CA ARG A 23 1.85 -8.84 -14.41
C ARG A 23 2.03 -10.29 -14.84
N THR A 24 1.96 -11.25 -13.91
CA THR A 24 2.02 -12.68 -14.23
C THR A 24 0.68 -13.36 -13.96
N ALA A 25 0.58 -14.65 -14.30
CA ALA A 25 -0.60 -15.46 -14.01
C ALA A 25 -0.94 -15.57 -12.50
N ARG A 26 -0.03 -15.16 -11.60
CA ARG A 26 -0.24 -15.19 -10.14
C ARG A 26 -1.41 -14.31 -9.69
N GLY A 27 -1.57 -13.13 -10.29
CA GLY A 27 -2.58 -12.15 -9.86
C GLY A 27 -3.05 -11.16 -10.94
N ASN A 28 -2.56 -11.29 -12.18
CA ASN A 28 -3.00 -10.42 -13.26
C ASN A 28 -4.49 -10.63 -13.59
N SER A 29 -5.20 -9.51 -13.77
CA SER A 29 -6.62 -9.47 -14.17
C SER A 29 -6.84 -8.33 -15.17
N PRO A 30 -7.61 -8.54 -16.26
CA PRO A 30 -7.91 -7.48 -17.23
C PRO A 30 -8.57 -6.23 -16.64
N ALA A 31 -9.24 -6.36 -15.49
CA ALA A 31 -9.91 -5.25 -14.82
C ALA A 31 -8.99 -4.42 -13.91
N THR A 32 -7.75 -4.85 -13.68
CA THR A 32 -6.84 -4.21 -12.73
C THR A 32 -5.87 -3.29 -13.46
N SER A 33 -6.03 -1.97 -13.28
CA SER A 33 -4.95 -1.02 -13.53
C SER A 33 -4.23 -0.74 -12.22
N THR A 34 -2.91 -0.93 -12.20
CA THR A 34 -2.06 -0.48 -11.08
C THR A 34 -1.61 0.97 -11.27
N GLN A 35 -1.99 1.61 -12.38
CA GLN A 35 -1.57 2.96 -12.74
C GLN A 35 -2.68 3.96 -12.38
N PRO A 36 -2.46 4.83 -11.38
CA PRO A 36 -3.41 5.90 -11.06
C PRO A 36 -3.44 6.94 -12.19
N THR A 37 -4.55 7.67 -12.31
CA THR A 37 -4.59 8.81 -13.23
C THR A 37 -3.75 9.96 -12.66
N LEU A 38 -3.18 10.79 -13.53
CA LEU A 38 -2.40 11.95 -13.07
C LEU A 38 -3.25 12.87 -12.16
N SER A 39 -4.53 13.05 -12.49
CA SER A 39 -5.45 13.87 -11.71
C SER A 39 -5.83 13.28 -10.35
N SER A 40 -5.73 11.96 -10.13
CA SER A 40 -5.99 11.37 -8.81
C SER A 40 -4.89 11.69 -7.80
N ASN A 41 -3.66 11.98 -8.24
CA ASN A 41 -2.56 12.28 -7.34
C ASN A 41 -2.82 13.51 -6.47
N VAL A 42 -3.53 14.53 -6.99
CA VAL A 42 -3.89 15.73 -6.21
C VAL A 42 -4.73 15.37 -4.98
N ARG A 43 -5.67 14.44 -5.14
CA ARG A 43 -6.50 13.96 -4.01
C ARG A 43 -5.69 13.11 -3.05
N PHE A 44 -4.83 12.23 -3.58
CA PHE A 44 -3.98 11.35 -2.78
C PHE A 44 -3.01 12.15 -1.89
N MET A 45 -2.39 13.19 -2.44
CA MET A 45 -1.48 14.07 -1.67
C MET A 45 -2.19 14.90 -0.60
N ASN A 46 -3.52 15.03 -0.68
CA ASN A 46 -4.35 15.74 0.29
C ASN A 46 -5.21 14.77 1.13
N PHE A 47 -4.78 13.52 1.26
CA PHE A 47 -5.44 12.50 2.08
C PHE A 47 -4.55 12.13 3.28
N TYR A 48 -5.14 12.18 4.48
CA TYR A 48 -4.46 11.92 5.74
C TYR A 48 -5.05 10.65 6.36
N PRO A 49 -4.47 9.46 6.09
CA PRO A 49 -5.12 8.17 6.35
C PRO A 49 -5.37 7.85 7.82
N PHE A 50 -4.71 8.53 8.74
CA PHE A 50 -4.82 8.31 10.18
C PHE A 50 -5.50 9.47 10.91
N GLU A 51 -6.03 10.45 10.19
CA GLU A 51 -6.89 11.48 10.79
C GLU A 51 -8.09 10.80 11.49
N ASP A 52 -8.43 11.24 12.70
CA ASP A 52 -9.53 10.73 13.52
C ASP A 52 -9.45 9.24 13.90
N ILE A 53 -8.27 8.58 13.79
CA ILE A 53 -8.09 7.16 14.13
C ILE A 53 -8.50 6.85 15.58
N GLU A 54 -8.31 7.79 16.50
CA GLU A 54 -8.71 7.69 17.91
C GLU A 54 -10.24 7.55 18.09
N THR A 55 -11.03 8.03 17.13
CA THR A 55 -12.50 7.90 17.14
C THR A 55 -12.97 6.47 16.87
N ILE A 56 -12.05 5.57 16.52
CA ILE A 56 -12.36 4.14 16.43
C ILE A 56 -12.63 3.57 17.83
N SER A 57 -11.91 4.06 18.85
CA SER A 57 -12.12 3.68 20.25
C SER A 57 -13.58 3.89 20.69
N PRO A 58 -14.15 2.97 21.50
CA PRO A 58 -13.53 1.83 22.17
C PRO A 58 -13.55 0.53 21.34
N ARG A 59 -13.82 0.59 20.03
CA ARG A 59 -13.83 -0.62 19.21
C ARG A 59 -12.41 -1.15 19.07
N PRO A 60 -12.18 -2.45 19.31
CA PRO A 60 -10.84 -3.02 19.20
C PRO A 60 -10.34 -2.98 17.75
N MET A 61 -9.05 -2.78 17.58
CA MET A 61 -8.35 -2.84 16.29
C MET A 61 -7.31 -3.95 16.30
N LEU A 62 -7.18 -4.66 15.18
CA LEU A 62 -6.13 -5.67 14.97
C LEU A 62 -5.33 -5.28 13.73
N PHE A 63 -4.04 -5.03 13.92
CA PHE A 63 -3.10 -4.78 12.84
C PHE A 63 -2.31 -6.05 12.52
N ILE A 64 -2.24 -6.41 11.24
CA ILE A 64 -1.49 -7.57 10.75
C ILE A 64 -0.49 -7.08 9.72
N THR A 65 0.79 -7.36 9.95
CA THR A 65 1.87 -6.99 9.03
C THR A 65 2.95 -8.07 9.00
N GLY A 66 3.60 -8.23 7.85
CA GLY A 66 4.74 -9.14 7.70
C GLY A 66 5.97 -8.56 8.38
N ASP A 67 6.84 -9.41 8.92
CA ASP A 67 8.02 -8.97 9.65
C ASP A 67 9.03 -8.22 8.75
N GLN A 68 9.14 -8.62 7.49
CA GLN A 68 9.99 -8.01 6.45
C GLN A 68 9.21 -7.15 5.44
N ALA A 69 7.95 -6.80 5.72
CA ALA A 69 7.15 -6.03 4.77
C ALA A 69 7.69 -4.59 4.66
N HIS A 70 7.95 -4.12 3.44
CA HIS A 70 8.30 -2.71 3.17
C HIS A 70 7.24 -1.73 3.71
N SER A 71 5.97 -2.15 3.78
CA SER A 71 4.87 -1.33 4.29
C SER A 71 4.64 -1.46 5.80
N ARG A 72 5.51 -2.15 6.53
CA ARG A 72 5.34 -2.43 7.97
C ARG A 72 5.20 -1.17 8.81
N GLU A 73 6.00 -0.15 8.52
CA GLU A 73 5.99 1.15 9.21
C GLU A 73 4.59 1.78 9.29
N PHE A 74 3.72 1.60 8.29
CA PHE A 74 2.36 2.13 8.32
C PHE A 74 1.49 1.46 9.39
N SER A 75 1.64 0.15 9.58
CA SER A 75 0.92 -0.58 10.64
C SER A 75 1.43 -0.20 12.02
N GLU A 76 2.74 0.00 12.18
CA GLU A 76 3.33 0.44 13.45
C GLU A 76 2.89 1.86 13.82
N GLN A 77 2.85 2.77 12.85
CA GLN A 77 2.34 4.12 13.05
C GLN A 77 0.86 4.12 13.43
N ALA A 78 0.03 3.35 12.70
CA ALA A 78 -1.39 3.24 13.00
C ALA A 78 -1.63 2.69 14.42
N TYR A 79 -0.85 1.69 14.83
CA TYR A 79 -0.89 1.12 16.18
C TYR A 79 -0.54 2.16 17.26
N GLN A 80 0.50 2.98 17.04
CA GLN A 80 0.87 4.03 17.99
C GLN A 80 -0.20 5.12 18.11
N LEU A 81 -0.89 5.46 17.02
CA LEU A 81 -1.93 6.49 17.00
C LEU A 81 -3.29 5.99 17.51
N ALA A 82 -3.52 4.68 17.51
CA ALA A 82 -4.79 4.04 17.87
C ALA A 82 -5.26 4.27 19.33
N ALA A 83 -4.49 5.00 20.14
CA ALA A 83 -4.83 5.39 21.51
C ALA A 83 -5.22 4.21 22.41
N GLU A 84 -4.45 3.11 22.32
CA GLU A 84 -4.48 2.04 23.33
C GLU A 84 -3.94 2.50 24.69
#